data_AF-A0A4Y8AI14-F1
#
_entry.id   AF-A0A4Y8AI14-F1
#
_cell.length_a   1.000
_cell.length_b   1.000
_cell.length_c   1.000
_cell.angle_alpha   90.00
_cell.angle_beta   90.00
_cell.angle_gamma   90.00
#
_symmetry.space_group_name_H-M   'P 1'
#
loop_
_entity.id
_entity.type
_entity.pdbx_description
1 polymer ?
#
loop_
_entity_poly.entity_id
_entity_poly.type
_entity_poly.pdbx_seq_one_letter_code
_entity_poly.pdbx_strand_id
1 'polypeptide(L)' 'MYKATNRNSTLMLDVNGAVTTAGASIIQWPANGGNNQQWQIVQQ' A
#
# COMPACT_ATOMS: atom_id res chain seq x y z
N MET A 1 -10.93 2.23 6.04
CA MET A 1 -9.82 2.09 5.08
C MET A 1 -8.85 3.23 5.29
N TYR A 2 -7.57 2.91 5.42
CA TYR A 2 -6.50 3.88 5.66
C TYR A 2 -5.56 3.95 4.46
N LYS A 3 -4.93 5.11 4.33
CA LYS A 3 -3.84 5.37 3.40
C LYS A 3 -2.59 5.59 4.25
N ALA A 4 -1.53 4.85 3.95
CA ALA A 4 -0.25 5.00 4.65
C ALA A 4 0.73 5.71 3.72
N THR A 5 1.13 6.93 4.07
CA THR A 5 2.06 7.75 3.29
C THR A 5 3.35 7.91 4.07
N ASN A 6 4.49 7.62 3.43
CA ASN A 6 5.79 7.91 4.00
C ASN A 6 6.01 9.43 4.01
N ARG A 7 6.33 10.00 5.18
CA ARG A 7 6.48 11.46 5.33
C ARG A 7 7.68 12.05 4.57
N ASN A 8 8.71 11.26 4.33
CA ASN A 8 9.94 11.73 3.69
C ASN A 8 9.84 11.69 2.16
N SER A 9 9.18 10.66 1.61
CA SER A 9 9.06 10.49 0.15
C SER A 9 7.72 10.98 -0.41
N THR A 10 6.70 11.16 0.44
CA THR A 10 5.30 11.40 0.08
C THR A 10 4.62 10.26 -0.70
N LEU A 11 5.32 9.12 -0.86
CA LEU A 11 4.80 7.93 -1.53
C LEU A 11 3.93 7.08 -0.59
N MET A 12 3.00 6.34 -1.17
CA MET A 12 2.06 5.49 -0.44
C MET A 12 2.54 4.04 -0.34
N LEU A 13 2.19 3.37 0.75
CA LEU A 13 2.33 1.92 0.91
C LEU A 13 1.45 1.20 -0.12
N ASP A 14 2.07 0.40 -0.99
CA ASP A 14 1.45 -0.18 -2.19
C ASP A 14 1.83 -1.67 -2.33
N VAL A 15 0.88 -2.52 -2.69
CA VAL A 15 1.18 -3.90 -3.14
C VAL A 15 1.60 -3.87 -4.61
N ASN A 16 2.86 -4.25 -4.89
CA ASN A 16 3.43 -4.17 -6.23
C ASN A 16 2.57 -4.92 -7.26
N GLY A 17 2.13 -4.20 -8.29
CA GLY A 17 1.30 -4.74 -9.36
C GLY A 17 -0.10 -5.20 -8.92
N ALA A 18 -0.56 -4.80 -7.73
CA ALA A 18 -1.83 -5.23 -7.14
C ALA A 18 -1.98 -6.77 -7.01
N VAL A 19 -0.87 -7.48 -6.84
CA VAL A 19 -0.86 -8.95 -6.68
C VAL A 19 -1.60 -9.35 -5.41
N THR A 20 -2.52 -10.32 -5.53
CA THR A 20 -3.36 -10.79 -4.42
C THR A 20 -2.88 -12.09 -3.78
N THR A 21 -1.88 -12.75 -4.38
CA THR A 21 -1.30 -13.98 -3.83
C THR A 21 -0.35 -13.68 -2.68
N ALA A 22 -0.27 -14.61 -1.73
CA ALA A 22 0.67 -14.52 -0.62
C ALA A 22 2.12 -14.35 -1.10
N GLY A 23 2.90 -13.54 -0.38
CA GLY A 23 4.27 -13.21 -0.76
C GLY A 23 4.40 -12.04 -1.73
N ALA A 24 3.30 -11.36 -2.08
CA ALA A 24 3.34 -10.13 -2.85
C ALA A 24 4.26 -9.09 -2.18
N SER A 25 5.09 -8.42 -2.97
CA SER A 25 6.02 -7.41 -2.47
C SER A 25 5.27 -6.12 -2.11
N ILE A 26 5.61 -5.55 -0.96
CA ILE A 26 5.12 -4.23 -0.54
C ILE A 26 6.17 -3.19 -0.90
N ILE A 27 5.75 -2.16 -1.63
CA ILE A 27 6.59 -1.08 -2.14
C ILE A 27 6.04 0.29 -1.73
N GLN A 28 6.76 1.34 -2.11
CA GLN A 28 6.28 2.71 -2.09
C GLN A 28 6.01 3.17 -3.52
N TRP A 29 4.82 3.72 -3.77
CA TRP A 29 4.43 4.18 -5.10
C TRP A 29 3.64 5.49 -5.03
N PRO A 30 3.69 6.35 -6.07
CA PRO A 30 2.81 7.51 -6.14
C PRO A 30 1.35 7.11 -5.98
N ALA A 31 0.57 8.00 -5.34
CA ALA A 31 -0.85 7.77 -5.16
C ALA A 31 -1.52 7.57 -6.54
N ASN A 32 -2.18 6.43 -6.74
CA ASN A 32 -2.83 6.07 -8.00
C ASN A 32 -4.34 5.76 -7.84
N GLY A 33 -4.85 5.79 -6.59
CA GLY A 33 -6.25 5.52 -6.28
C GLY A 33 -6.63 4.03 -6.28
N GLY A 34 -5.68 3.14 -6.58
CA GLY A 34 -5.88 1.69 -6.58
C GLY A 34 -6.18 1.12 -5.20
N ASN A 35 -6.88 -0.01 -5.18
CA ASN A 35 -7.21 -0.73 -3.94
C ASN A 35 -5.97 -1.28 -3.24
N ASN A 36 -4.90 -1.56 -3.99
CA ASN A 36 -3.59 -1.98 -3.49
C ASN A 36 -2.86 -0.91 -2.66
N GLN A 37 -3.44 0.30 -2.53
CA GLN A 37 -2.95 1.38 -1.68
C GLN A 37 -3.89 1.69 -0.48
N GLN A 38 -4.90 0.84 -0.26
CA GLN A 38 -5.89 1.00 0.81
C GLN A 38 -5.77 -0.14 1.81
N TRP A 39 -5.56 0.21 3.07
CA TRP A 39 -5.20 -0.74 4.11
C TRP A 39 -6.24 -0.76 5.23
N GLN A 40 -6.50 -1.94 5.77
CA GLN A 40 -7.17 -2.09 7.06
C GLN A 40 -6.10 -2.39 8.11
N ILE A 41 -6.09 -1.60 9.17
CA ILE A 41 -5.24 -1.87 10.33
C ILE A 41 -6.04 -2.83 11.21
N VAL A 42 -5.48 -4.02 11.45
CA VAL A 42 -6.04 -5.03 12.34
C VAL A 42 -5.10 -5.23 13.52
N GLN A 43 -5.66 -5.54 14.68
CA GLN A 43 -4.87 -5.98 15.82
C GLN A 43 -4.57 -7.48 15.65
N GLN A 44 -3.36 -7.89 16.06
CA GLN A 44 -2.97 -9.29 16.11
C GLN A 44 -3.48 -9.95 17.40
#